data_AF-A0A7G2RPK5-F1
#
_entry.id   AF-A0A7G2RPK5-F1
#
_cell.length_a   1.000
_cell.length_b   1.000
_cell.length_c   1.000
_cell.angle_alpha   90.00
_cell.angle_beta   90.00
_cell.angle_gamma   90.00
#
_symmetry.space_group_name_H-M   'P 1'
#
loop_
_entity.id
_entity.type
_entity.pdbx_description
1 polymer ?
#
loop_
_entity_poly.entity_id
_entity_poly.type
_entity_poly.pdbx_seq_one_letter_code
_entity_poly.pdbx_strand_id
1 'polypeptide(L)'
;MKTNKISREELDVILEHLKENSDTKIGIRAYALFQIIAKYPFRLETATLERISQDDFDKLEDKGIRNFLIEGDTYMKFNFNGYKTNKKFGSREILVDDELYETLKLHMKNVKGDYVFFDRKGEITLEKSQDKQRNNLSVWVKRLLKKYDITASATDITKLLITEIWDTGTTQDKIRFAMWRGHEASTAAKVYATSL
;
A
#
# COMPACT_ATOMS: atom_id res chain seq x y z
N MET A 1 -8.07 22.51 14.39
CA MET A 1 -7.80 21.09 14.07
C MET A 1 -8.44 20.75 12.74
N LYS A 2 -7.71 20.19 11.77
CA LYS A 2 -8.33 19.57 10.60
C LYS A 2 -9.08 18.34 11.08
N THR A 3 -10.40 18.30 10.94
CA THR A 3 -11.18 17.10 11.23
C THR A 3 -10.85 16.03 10.19
N ASN A 4 -10.23 14.95 10.64
CA ASN A 4 -10.07 13.76 9.81
C ASN A 4 -11.46 13.16 9.55
N LYS A 5 -11.68 12.68 8.32
CA LYS A 5 -12.95 12.04 7.93
C LYS A 5 -13.08 10.59 8.41
N ILE A 6 -12.03 10.08 9.04
CA ILE A 6 -11.92 8.74 9.59
C ILE A 6 -10.95 8.78 10.79
N SER A 7 -11.20 7.98 11.82
CA SER A 7 -10.35 7.85 13.01
C SER A 7 -9.55 6.55 13.03
N ARG A 8 -8.60 6.44 13.96
CA ARG A 8 -7.82 5.22 14.20
C ARG A 8 -8.73 4.08 14.66
N GLU A 9 -9.59 4.39 15.62
CA GLU A 9 -10.53 3.44 16.21
C GLU A 9 -11.45 2.85 15.13
N GLU A 10 -11.92 3.68 14.19
CA GLU A 10 -12.72 3.21 13.05
C GLU A 10 -11.92 2.27 12.14
N LEU A 11 -10.64 2.56 11.86
CA LEU A 11 -9.79 1.65 11.08
C LEU A 11 -9.59 0.31 11.80
N ASP A 12 -9.35 0.34 13.10
CA ASP A 12 -9.07 -0.85 13.90
C ASP A 12 -10.30 -1.75 14.00
N VAL A 13 -11.50 -1.18 14.14
CA VAL A 13 -12.78 -1.94 14.08
C VAL A 13 -12.94 -2.64 12.73
N ILE A 14 -12.66 -1.95 11.62
CA ILE A 14 -12.77 -2.55 10.29
C ILE A 14 -11.72 -3.65 10.11
N LEU A 15 -10.49 -3.43 10.58
CA LEU A 15 -9.41 -4.43 10.51
C LEU A 15 -9.77 -5.70 11.27
N GLU A 16 -10.27 -5.58 12.49
CA GLU A 16 -10.64 -6.74 13.30
C GLU A 16 -11.79 -7.53 12.66
N HIS A 17 -12.84 -6.83 12.20
CA HIS A 17 -13.94 -7.50 11.50
C HIS A 17 -13.46 -8.20 10.21
N LEU A 18 -12.55 -7.61 9.44
CA LEU A 18 -11.99 -8.26 8.25
C LEU A 18 -11.11 -9.46 8.60
N LYS A 19 -10.38 -9.42 9.72
CA LYS A 19 -9.57 -10.51 10.24
C LYS A 19 -10.43 -11.70 10.65
N GLU A 20 -11.50 -11.46 11.38
CA GLU A 20 -12.47 -12.50 11.79
C GLU A 20 -13.13 -13.19 10.59
N ASN A 21 -13.27 -12.46 9.47
CA ASN A 21 -13.87 -12.96 8.23
C ASN A 21 -12.83 -13.33 7.15
N SER A 22 -11.60 -13.65 7.55
CA SER A 22 -10.48 -13.91 6.63
C SER A 22 -10.34 -15.37 6.19
N ASP A 23 -11.23 -16.25 6.64
CA ASP A 23 -11.24 -17.69 6.34
C ASP A 23 -11.47 -18.01 4.84
N THR A 24 -12.18 -17.15 4.12
CA THR A 24 -12.42 -17.28 2.69
C THR A 24 -11.33 -16.61 1.84
N LYS A 25 -11.14 -17.07 0.60
CA LYS A 25 -10.25 -16.41 -0.39
C LYS A 25 -10.55 -14.92 -0.57
N ILE A 26 -11.83 -14.53 -0.53
CA ILE A 26 -12.23 -13.12 -0.67
C ILE A 26 -11.93 -12.36 0.63
N GLY A 27 -12.19 -13.00 1.77
CA GLY A 27 -11.90 -12.51 3.11
C GLY A 27 -10.42 -12.19 3.32
N ILE A 28 -9.54 -13.18 3.14
CA ILE A 28 -8.08 -12.99 3.33
C ILE A 28 -7.52 -11.91 2.40
N ARG A 29 -8.01 -11.84 1.15
CA ARG A 29 -7.63 -10.77 0.21
C ARG A 29 -8.06 -9.39 0.72
N ALA A 30 -9.28 -9.28 1.23
CA ALA A 30 -9.81 -8.04 1.77
C ALA A 30 -9.04 -7.61 3.02
N TYR A 31 -8.76 -8.54 3.93
CA TYR A 31 -7.98 -8.30 5.14
C TYR A 31 -6.55 -7.86 4.80
N ALA A 32 -5.82 -8.62 3.98
CA ALA A 32 -4.46 -8.27 3.54
C ALA A 32 -4.40 -6.88 2.91
N LEU A 33 -5.34 -6.58 2.00
CA LEU A 33 -5.39 -5.29 1.32
C LEU A 33 -5.69 -4.13 2.27
N PHE A 34 -6.64 -4.32 3.20
CA PHE A 34 -6.99 -3.28 4.15
C PHE A 34 -5.89 -3.07 5.20
N GLN A 35 -5.24 -4.14 5.66
CA GLN A 35 -4.09 -4.08 6.57
C GLN A 35 -2.97 -3.22 5.98
N ILE A 36 -2.67 -3.35 4.67
CA ILE A 36 -1.72 -2.46 3.99
C ILE A 36 -2.18 -1.00 4.05
N ILE A 37 -3.43 -0.73 3.70
CA ILE A 37 -3.97 0.64 3.60
C ILE A 37 -4.05 1.33 4.96
N ALA A 38 -4.34 0.59 6.03
CA ALA A 38 -4.48 1.09 7.39
C ALA A 38 -3.15 1.25 8.15
N LYS A 39 -2.06 0.69 7.62
CA LYS A 39 -0.72 0.70 8.25
C LYS A 39 0.30 1.51 7.47
N TYR A 40 0.25 1.45 6.14
CA TYR A 40 1.23 2.08 5.27
C TYR A 40 0.63 3.28 4.53
N PRO A 41 1.34 4.41 4.45
CA PRO A 41 0.84 5.63 3.81
C PRO A 41 0.92 5.56 2.27
N PHE A 42 0.87 4.37 1.68
CA PHE A 42 0.99 4.17 0.24
C PHE A 42 -0.16 4.86 -0.50
N ARG A 43 0.09 5.26 -1.75
CA ARG A 43 -1.02 5.68 -2.63
C ARG A 43 -1.76 4.42 -3.11
N LEU A 44 -2.52 4.55 -4.19
CA LEU A 44 -3.22 3.42 -4.81
C LEU A 44 -2.27 2.45 -5.56
N GLU A 45 -0.96 2.63 -5.46
CA GLU A 45 0.07 1.81 -6.11
C GLU A 45 0.09 0.35 -5.62
N THR A 46 -0.37 0.09 -4.38
CA THR A 46 -0.61 -1.28 -3.87
C THR A 46 -1.53 -2.10 -4.79
N ALA A 47 -2.46 -1.45 -5.50
CA ALA A 47 -3.37 -2.14 -6.42
C ALA A 47 -2.65 -2.80 -7.61
N THR A 48 -1.45 -2.34 -7.91
CA THR A 48 -0.67 -2.70 -9.10
C THR A 48 0.50 -3.64 -8.80
N LEU A 49 0.58 -4.15 -7.58
CA LEU A 49 1.64 -5.06 -7.16
C LEU A 49 1.59 -6.37 -7.97
N GLU A 50 2.72 -6.70 -8.58
CA GLU A 50 3.02 -7.99 -9.19
C GLU A 50 3.88 -8.84 -8.25
N ARG A 51 3.55 -10.11 -8.03
CA ARG A 51 4.40 -11.02 -7.26
C ARG A 51 5.62 -11.40 -8.09
N ILE A 52 6.78 -11.48 -7.45
CA ILE A 52 8.02 -11.90 -8.09
C ILE A 52 8.94 -12.54 -7.03
N SER A 53 9.70 -13.56 -7.41
CA SER A 53 10.75 -14.09 -6.53
C SER A 53 11.89 -13.06 -6.40
N GLN A 54 12.65 -13.11 -5.30
CA GLN A 54 13.86 -12.30 -5.16
C GLN A 54 14.84 -12.55 -6.33
N ASP A 55 15.04 -13.82 -6.71
CA ASP A 55 15.94 -14.19 -7.80
C ASP A 55 15.54 -13.61 -9.16
N ASP A 56 14.24 -13.61 -9.48
CA ASP A 56 13.76 -13.07 -10.74
C ASP A 56 13.72 -11.55 -10.73
N PHE A 57 13.46 -10.95 -9.56
CA PHE A 57 13.58 -9.50 -9.38
C PHE A 57 15.02 -9.03 -9.63
N ASP A 58 16.01 -9.79 -9.16
CA ASP A 58 17.41 -9.41 -9.32
C ASP A 58 17.93 -9.48 -10.75
N LYS A 59 17.29 -10.30 -11.60
CA LYS A 59 17.56 -10.40 -13.04
C LYS A 59 16.90 -9.29 -13.87
N LEU A 60 15.99 -8.49 -13.30
CA LEU A 60 15.34 -7.42 -14.05
C LEU A 60 16.32 -6.30 -14.41
N GLU A 61 16.43 -5.99 -15.70
CA GLU A 61 17.22 -4.87 -16.21
C GLU A 61 16.61 -3.51 -15.80
N ASP A 62 15.27 -3.42 -15.76
CA ASP A 62 14.55 -2.23 -15.34
C ASP A 62 13.60 -2.52 -14.16
N LYS A 63 14.11 -2.23 -12.96
CA LYS A 63 13.39 -2.36 -11.68
C LYS A 63 12.49 -1.15 -11.37
N GLY A 64 12.33 -0.19 -12.30
CA GLY A 64 11.64 1.09 -12.09
C GLY A 64 10.31 1.28 -12.83
N ILE A 65 9.86 0.29 -13.62
CA ILE A 65 8.62 0.39 -14.44
C ILE A 65 7.39 -0.23 -13.77
N ARG A 66 7.54 -1.34 -13.04
CA ARG A 66 6.44 -2.07 -12.38
C ARG A 66 6.56 -2.11 -10.87
N ASN A 67 5.44 -2.24 -10.17
CA ASN A 67 5.43 -2.35 -8.72
C ASN A 67 5.41 -3.83 -8.36
N PHE A 68 6.25 -4.26 -7.43
CA PHE A 68 6.40 -5.66 -7.08
C PHE A 68 6.18 -5.94 -5.60
N LEU A 69 5.61 -7.10 -5.30
CA LEU A 69 5.79 -7.78 -4.03
C LEU A 69 6.88 -8.83 -4.24
N ILE A 70 8.06 -8.56 -3.71
CA ILE A 70 9.22 -9.45 -3.81
C ILE A 70 9.13 -10.50 -2.71
N GLU A 71 9.15 -11.77 -3.09
CA GLU A 71 9.09 -12.93 -2.21
C GLU A 71 10.51 -13.49 -2.01
N GLY A 72 11.03 -13.40 -0.79
CA GLY A 72 12.20 -14.15 -0.33
C GLY A 72 11.78 -15.33 0.55
N ASP A 73 12.75 -16.14 0.99
CA ASP A 73 12.47 -17.35 1.77
C ASP A 73 11.77 -17.04 3.10
N THR A 74 12.23 -15.99 3.80
CA THR A 74 11.76 -15.62 5.15
C THR A 74 11.24 -14.18 5.22
N TYR A 75 11.07 -13.51 4.08
CA TYR A 75 10.65 -12.12 4.05
C TYR A 75 9.86 -11.79 2.79
N MET A 76 9.11 -10.69 2.84
CA MET A 76 8.56 -10.04 1.65
C MET A 76 8.97 -8.57 1.64
N LYS A 77 9.08 -7.98 0.46
CA LYS A 77 9.30 -6.52 0.30
C LYS A 77 8.31 -5.96 -0.70
N PHE A 78 7.74 -4.80 -0.40
CA PHE A 78 7.15 -3.97 -1.44
C PHE A 78 8.25 -3.25 -2.18
N ASN A 79 8.24 -3.34 -3.50
CA ASN A 79 9.02 -2.48 -4.39
C ASN A 79 8.03 -1.59 -5.15
N PHE A 80 8.02 -0.31 -4.83
CA PHE A 80 7.21 0.66 -5.58
C PHE A 80 8.11 1.54 -6.44
N ASN A 81 7.66 1.85 -7.63
CA ASN A 81 8.33 2.83 -8.46
C ASN A 81 8.16 4.22 -7.87
N GLY A 82 9.30 4.85 -7.66
CA GLY A 82 9.45 6.09 -6.93
C GLY A 82 10.11 7.15 -7.79
N TYR A 83 9.26 7.82 -8.57
CA TYR A 83 9.40 9.22 -9.00
C TYR A 83 10.47 9.59 -10.05
N LYS A 84 10.04 10.47 -10.99
CA LYS A 84 10.93 11.32 -11.79
C LYS A 84 11.69 12.25 -10.84
N THR A 85 12.91 11.90 -10.46
CA THR A 85 13.91 12.96 -10.30
C THR A 85 14.43 13.28 -11.71
N ASN A 86 14.87 14.52 -11.95
CA ASN A 86 15.33 15.00 -13.27
C ASN A 86 16.46 14.16 -13.91
N LYS A 87 16.93 13.07 -13.27
CA LYS A 87 18.06 12.27 -13.77
C LYS A 87 17.90 10.73 -13.67
N LYS A 88 17.02 10.13 -12.83
CA LYS A 88 16.76 8.66 -12.81
C LYS A 88 15.38 8.31 -12.22
N PHE A 89 14.77 7.23 -12.70
CA PHE A 89 13.68 6.52 -12.01
C PHE A 89 14.28 5.74 -10.84
N GLY A 90 13.88 6.05 -9.61
CA GLY A 90 14.22 5.24 -8.43
C GLY A 90 13.11 4.23 -8.15
N SER A 91 13.44 3.10 -7.53
CA SER A 91 12.47 2.25 -6.85
C SER A 91 12.67 2.39 -5.33
N ARG A 92 11.60 2.18 -4.58
CA ARG A 92 11.64 2.16 -3.11
C ARG A 92 11.26 0.79 -2.62
N GLU A 93 12.16 0.18 -1.86
CA GLU A 93 11.94 -1.09 -1.20
C GLU A 93 11.53 -0.88 0.25
N ILE A 94 10.46 -1.56 0.65
CA ILE A 94 9.88 -1.47 1.98
C ILE A 94 9.67 -2.90 2.47
N LEU A 95 10.35 -3.26 3.56
CA LEU A 95 10.20 -4.55 4.19
C LEU A 95 8.78 -4.69 4.73
N VAL A 96 8.14 -5.83 4.45
CA VAL A 96 6.87 -6.21 5.03
C VAL A 96 7.12 -6.69 6.46
N ASP A 97 6.38 -6.14 7.42
CA ASP A 97 6.45 -6.59 8.81
C ASP A 97 5.85 -7.99 9.01
N ASP A 98 6.23 -8.67 10.09
CA ASP A 98 5.89 -10.07 10.35
C ASP A 98 4.39 -10.36 10.34
N GLU A 99 3.58 -9.45 10.91
CA GLU A 99 2.12 -9.60 10.98
C GLU A 99 1.51 -9.58 9.58
N LEU A 100 1.92 -8.62 8.75
CA LEU A 100 1.46 -8.53 7.37
C LEU A 100 2.07 -9.64 6.49
N TYR A 101 3.29 -10.10 6.77
CA TYR A 101 3.94 -11.20 6.06
C TYR A 101 3.10 -12.47 6.15
N GLU A 102 2.65 -12.85 7.35
CA GLU A 102 1.81 -14.04 7.53
C GLU A 102 0.46 -13.91 6.80
N THR A 103 -0.17 -12.73 6.89
CA THR A 103 -1.41 -12.44 6.17
C THR A 103 -1.23 -12.53 4.64
N LEU A 104 -0.15 -11.94 4.10
CA LEU A 104 0.15 -11.99 2.68
C LEU A 104 0.50 -13.41 2.22
N LYS A 105 1.26 -14.18 3.00
CA LYS A 105 1.58 -15.57 2.70
C LYS A 105 0.33 -16.43 2.59
N LEU A 106 -0.65 -16.25 3.48
CA LEU A 106 -1.95 -16.91 3.40
C LEU A 106 -2.76 -16.47 2.17
N HIS A 107 -2.76 -15.17 1.88
CA HIS A 107 -3.41 -14.63 0.68
C HIS A 107 -2.79 -15.19 -0.61
N MET A 108 -1.46 -15.25 -0.70
CA MET A 108 -0.73 -15.68 -1.90
C MET A 108 -1.01 -17.14 -2.27
N LYS A 109 -1.31 -18.02 -1.32
CA LYS A 109 -1.77 -19.40 -1.60
C LYS A 109 -3.03 -19.44 -2.49
N ASN A 110 -3.83 -18.38 -2.46
CA ASN A 110 -5.09 -18.27 -3.21
C ASN A 110 -4.96 -17.50 -4.53
N VAL A 111 -3.79 -16.90 -4.80
CA VAL A 111 -3.53 -16.11 -6.01
C VAL A 111 -3.09 -17.03 -7.16
N LYS A 112 -3.78 -16.92 -8.30
CA LYS A 112 -3.54 -17.78 -9.48
C LYS A 112 -2.70 -17.12 -10.59
N GLY A 113 -2.44 -15.83 -10.50
CA GLY A 113 -1.67 -15.09 -11.51
C GLY A 113 -0.60 -14.21 -10.86
N ASP A 114 -0.02 -13.32 -11.66
CA ASP A 114 1.10 -12.50 -11.22
C ASP A 114 0.67 -11.28 -10.40
N TYR A 115 -0.61 -10.92 -10.39
CA TYR A 115 -1.08 -9.75 -9.64
C TYR A 115 -1.53 -10.12 -8.23
N VAL A 116 -1.02 -9.39 -7.24
CA VAL A 116 -1.28 -9.65 -5.81
C VAL A 116 -2.76 -9.42 -5.47
N PHE A 117 -3.37 -8.33 -5.97
CA PHE A 117 -4.72 -7.95 -5.58
C PHE A 117 -5.71 -7.83 -6.73
N PHE A 118 -5.34 -7.28 -7.87
CA PHE A 118 -6.28 -7.00 -8.95
C PHE A 118 -5.70 -7.51 -10.27
N ASP A 119 -6.27 -8.57 -10.82
CA ASP A 119 -5.82 -9.12 -12.10
C ASP A 119 -5.98 -8.11 -13.25
N ARG A 120 -5.04 -8.17 -14.20
CA ARG A 120 -5.21 -7.55 -15.51
C ARG A 120 -6.31 -8.26 -16.28
N LYS A 121 -7.26 -7.49 -16.83
CA LYS A 121 -8.37 -8.02 -17.63
C LYS A 121 -8.27 -7.53 -19.08
N GLY A 122 -8.14 -8.49 -20.01
CA GLY A 122 -8.15 -8.25 -21.45
C GLY A 122 -6.86 -7.68 -22.03
N GLU A 123 -6.85 -7.45 -23.33
CA GLU A 123 -5.73 -6.88 -24.10
C GLU A 123 -5.69 -5.35 -23.99
N ILE A 124 -5.40 -4.84 -22.79
CA ILE A 124 -5.17 -3.41 -22.55
C ILE A 124 -3.69 -3.15 -22.33
N THR A 125 -3.19 -1.95 -22.66
CA THR A 125 -1.81 -1.55 -22.37
C THR A 125 -1.53 -1.61 -20.85
N LEU A 126 -0.25 -1.74 -20.46
CA LEU A 126 0.14 -1.80 -19.04
C LEU A 126 -0.36 -0.59 -18.25
N GLU A 127 -0.21 0.62 -18.79
CA GLU A 127 -0.68 1.86 -18.18
C GLU A 127 -2.20 1.84 -17.91
N LYS A 128 -3.01 1.50 -18.94
CA LYS A 128 -4.47 1.40 -18.79
C LYS A 128 -4.86 0.33 -17.77
N SER A 129 -4.09 -0.77 -17.68
CA SER A 129 -4.30 -1.80 -16.67
C SER A 129 -4.06 -1.27 -15.27
N GLN A 130 -2.93 -0.59 -15.05
CA GLN A 130 -2.57 -0.01 -13.76
C GLN A 130 -3.59 1.04 -13.30
N ASP A 131 -4.07 1.90 -14.19
CA ASP A 131 -5.09 2.89 -13.86
C ASP A 131 -6.42 2.24 -13.49
N LYS A 132 -6.82 1.18 -14.20
CA LYS A 132 -8.01 0.40 -13.84
C LYS A 132 -7.86 -0.28 -12.49
N GLN A 133 -6.70 -0.84 -12.18
CA GLN A 133 -6.40 -1.45 -10.88
C GLN A 133 -6.48 -0.41 -9.74
N ARG A 134 -5.86 0.76 -9.91
CA ARG A 134 -5.93 1.89 -8.95
C ARG A 134 -7.38 2.35 -8.73
N ASN A 135 -8.15 2.48 -9.80
CA ASN A 135 -9.57 2.83 -9.70
C ASN A 135 -10.38 1.75 -8.97
N ASN A 136 -10.14 0.47 -9.27
CA ASN A 136 -10.78 -0.64 -8.56
C ASN A 136 -10.49 -0.59 -7.05
N LEU A 137 -9.25 -0.30 -6.66
CA LEU A 137 -8.87 -0.12 -5.26
C LEU A 137 -9.61 1.07 -4.64
N SER A 138 -9.63 2.22 -5.30
CA SER A 138 -10.34 3.42 -4.82
C SER A 138 -11.83 3.15 -4.60
N VAL A 139 -12.49 2.49 -5.56
CA VAL A 139 -13.91 2.12 -5.46
C VAL A 139 -14.13 1.07 -4.36
N TRP A 140 -13.24 0.08 -4.25
CA TRP A 140 -13.32 -0.95 -3.22
C TRP A 140 -13.21 -0.35 -1.82
N VAL A 141 -12.22 0.53 -1.57
CA VAL A 141 -12.07 1.22 -0.28
C VAL A 141 -13.32 2.05 0.05
N LYS A 142 -13.81 2.86 -0.90
CA LYS A 142 -15.02 3.67 -0.68
C LYS A 142 -16.23 2.81 -0.33
N ARG A 143 -16.41 1.67 -1.02
CA ARG A 143 -17.50 0.74 -0.74
C ARG A 143 -17.34 0.05 0.60
N LEU A 144 -16.13 -0.34 0.96
CA LEU A 144 -15.84 -0.94 2.26
C LEU A 144 -16.17 0.04 3.38
N LEU A 145 -15.63 1.26 3.35
CA LEU A 145 -15.88 2.28 4.37
C LEU A 145 -17.37 2.63 4.50
N LYS A 146 -18.08 2.73 3.37
CA LYS A 146 -19.53 2.97 3.36
C LYS A 146 -20.32 1.86 4.08
N LYS A 147 -19.84 0.60 4.13
CA LYS A 147 -20.50 -0.47 4.90
C LYS A 147 -20.48 -0.22 6.41
N TYR A 148 -19.59 0.65 6.87
CA TYR A 148 -19.48 1.06 8.27
C TYR A 148 -19.95 2.51 8.45
N ASP A 149 -20.77 3.02 7.51
CA ASP A 149 -21.29 4.40 7.51
C ASP A 149 -20.22 5.51 7.50
N ILE A 150 -18.99 5.18 7.10
CA ILE A 150 -17.88 6.13 7.02
C ILE A 150 -17.79 6.73 5.61
N THR A 151 -17.89 8.07 5.53
CA THR A 151 -17.75 8.82 4.26
C THR A 151 -16.30 9.32 4.09
N ALA A 152 -15.40 8.39 3.79
CA ALA A 152 -13.98 8.68 3.55
C ALA A 152 -13.43 7.94 2.31
N SER A 153 -12.18 8.24 1.97
CA SER A 153 -11.46 7.63 0.85
C SER A 153 -10.11 7.07 1.29
N ALA A 154 -9.46 6.27 0.43
CA ALA A 154 -8.09 5.81 0.67
C ALA A 154 -7.10 6.97 0.93
N THR A 155 -7.33 8.11 0.28
CA THR A 155 -6.55 9.33 0.51
C THR A 155 -6.78 9.91 1.90
N ASP A 156 -8.00 9.82 2.44
CA ASP A 156 -8.31 10.30 3.78
C ASP A 156 -7.69 9.39 4.85
N ILE A 157 -7.68 8.07 4.63
CA ILE A 157 -6.89 7.13 5.45
C ILE A 157 -5.41 7.51 5.44
N THR A 158 -4.84 7.74 4.25
CA THR A 158 -3.43 8.14 4.13
C THR A 158 -3.14 9.44 4.89
N LYS A 159 -4.05 10.43 4.86
CA LYS A 159 -3.91 11.67 5.62
C LYS A 159 -3.93 11.44 7.12
N LEU A 160 -4.81 10.55 7.61
CA LEU A 160 -4.83 10.15 9.02
C LEU A 160 -3.46 9.59 9.42
N LEU A 161 -2.94 8.60 8.69
CA LEU A 161 -1.64 7.98 8.98
C LEU A 161 -0.49 9.00 9.01
N ILE A 162 -0.46 9.92 8.05
CA ILE A 162 0.56 10.97 8.00
C ILE A 162 0.43 11.91 9.21
N THR A 163 -0.80 12.28 9.57
CA THR A 163 -1.07 13.18 10.70
C THR A 163 -0.64 12.54 12.02
N GLU A 164 -1.02 11.29 12.26
CA GLU A 164 -0.62 10.54 13.47
C GLU A 164 0.90 10.48 13.63
N ILE A 165 1.63 10.15 12.55
CA ILE A 165 3.10 10.09 12.57
C ILE A 165 3.70 11.48 12.76
N TRP A 166 3.09 12.53 12.24
CA TRP A 166 3.60 13.88 12.44
C TRP A 166 3.38 14.41 13.85
N ASP A 167 2.24 14.08 14.45
CA ASP A 167 1.85 14.54 15.78
C ASP A 167 2.54 13.73 16.88
N THR A 168 2.69 12.42 16.70
CA THR A 168 3.13 11.50 17.76
C THR A 168 4.42 10.72 17.45
N GLY A 169 4.80 10.64 16.18
CA GLY A 169 5.95 9.84 15.74
C GLY A 169 7.30 10.50 16.06
N THR A 170 8.33 9.67 16.15
CA THR A 170 9.72 10.14 16.26
C THR A 170 10.18 10.79 14.95
N THR A 171 11.30 11.52 15.00
CA THR A 171 11.96 12.04 13.79
C THR A 171 12.27 10.91 12.78
N GLN A 172 12.65 9.72 13.27
CA GLN A 172 12.93 8.56 12.42
C GLN A 172 11.65 8.02 11.78
N ASP A 173 10.53 8.00 12.49
CA ASP A 173 9.24 7.59 11.94
C ASP A 173 8.79 8.51 10.81
N LYS A 174 8.94 9.83 11.00
CA LYS A 174 8.64 10.85 10.00
C LYS A 174 9.49 10.67 8.74
N ILE A 175 10.80 10.44 8.89
CA ILE A 175 11.72 10.17 7.78
C ILE A 175 11.33 8.87 7.06
N ARG A 176 11.03 7.81 7.80
CA ARG A 176 10.62 6.52 7.24
C ARG A 176 9.33 6.65 6.43
N PHE A 177 8.30 7.29 6.98
CA PHE A 177 7.03 7.52 6.28
C PHE A 177 7.20 8.38 5.03
N ALA A 178 8.08 9.39 5.09
CA ALA A 178 8.44 10.19 3.92
C ALA A 178 9.09 9.36 2.81
N MET A 179 10.04 8.49 3.16
CA MET A 179 10.68 7.58 2.21
C MET A 179 9.66 6.61 1.60
N TRP A 180 8.76 6.05 2.40
CA TRP A 180 7.66 5.19 1.95
C TRP A 180 6.70 5.88 0.98
N ARG A 181 6.61 7.22 1.03
CA ARG A 181 5.82 8.05 0.11
C ARG A 181 6.58 8.43 -1.17
N GLY A 182 7.87 8.14 -1.25
CA GLY A 182 8.75 8.56 -2.33
C GLY A 182 9.15 10.04 -2.25
N HIS A 183 9.19 10.63 -1.04
CA HIS A 183 9.72 11.98 -0.83
C HIS A 183 11.17 11.88 -0.35
N GLU A 184 12.04 12.78 -0.82
CA GLU A 184 13.34 12.96 -0.15
C GLU A 184 13.12 13.39 1.30
N ALA A 185 13.96 12.93 2.23
CA ALA A 185 13.83 13.26 3.65
C ALA A 185 13.84 14.79 3.88
N SER A 186 14.64 15.53 3.11
CA SER A 186 14.71 17.00 3.12
C SER A 186 13.41 17.65 2.63
N THR A 187 12.81 17.13 1.55
CA THR A 187 11.52 17.59 1.01
C THR A 187 10.40 17.31 2.00
N ALA A 188 10.39 16.13 2.62
CA ALA A 188 9.36 15.78 3.58
C ALA A 188 9.46 16.60 4.88
N ALA A 189 10.66 16.88 5.37
CA ALA A 189 10.86 17.83 6.46
C ALA A 189 10.25 19.20 6.11
N LYS A 190 10.46 19.71 4.90
CA LYS A 190 9.87 20.99 4.44
C LYS A 190 8.37 20.94 4.15
N VAL A 191 7.82 19.82 3.69
CA VAL A 191 6.38 19.74 3.39
C VAL A 191 5.58 19.61 4.68
N TYR A 192 6.10 18.83 5.63
CA TYR A 192 5.30 18.41 6.77
C TYR A 192 5.74 19.05 8.09
N ALA A 193 7.00 19.50 8.27
CA ALA A 193 7.41 20.20 9.50
C ALA A 193 6.97 21.67 9.53
N THR A 194 6.80 22.34 8.38
CA THR A 194 6.32 23.73 8.26
C THR A 194 4.82 23.86 8.06
N SER A 195 4.06 22.76 8.13
CA SER A 195 2.59 22.77 8.09
C SER A 195 1.94 22.99 9.48
N LEU A 196 2.74 23.40 10.47
CA LEU A 196 2.32 23.82 11.81
C LEU A 196 2.51 25.34 11.97
#